data_AF-A0A3D1RCG7-F1
#
_entry.id   AF-A0A3D1RCG7-F1
#
_cell.length_a   1.000
_cell.length_b   1.000
_cell.length_c   1.000
_cell.angle_alpha   90.00
_cell.angle_beta   90.00
_cell.angle_gamma   90.00
#
_symmetry.space_group_name_H-M   'P 1'
#
loop_
_entity.id
_entity.type
_entity.pdbx_description
1 polymer ?
#
loop_
_entity_poly.entity_id
_entity_poly.type
_entity_poly.pdbx_seq_one_letter_code
_entity_poly.pdbx_strand_id
1 'polypeptide(L)'
;MSILENISADHFGRWLYREIMQKRMISPLGIAALLLVSLVTGFLAANDLFFVPLAAAAALIGIVLVYVCLFKPLAGFYVTSLFAVFVFYPNHLIGRDLLPLSPVWEILMLFTFLGSFLHGSKQIGNSGRLLNTMVSIVLMGYTFYLIAQVFNPNVPNLDAWFPSVRRWLVFMLMYVTAYRLIDSPEKVRFFVRFWVLTALMIAAYGCYQQWFGLLPMEMNWIMSTPGSYELLFQGGQIRKFSFLSDPATFGMQSGAMAVFTAV
;
A
#
# COMPACT_ATOMS: atom_id res chain seq x y z
N MET A 1 -1.54 32.14 7.51
CA MET A 1 -1.99 32.77 8.78
C MET A 1 -3.41 33.35 8.69
N SER A 2 -4.03 33.45 7.51
CA SER A 2 -5.35 34.09 7.30
C SER A 2 -6.59 33.16 7.29
N ILE A 3 -6.42 31.83 7.23
CA ILE A 3 -7.57 30.88 7.22
C ILE A 3 -8.03 30.54 8.65
N LEU A 4 -7.13 30.59 9.63
CA LEU A 4 -7.42 30.25 11.03
C LEU A 4 -8.13 31.39 11.79
N GLU A 5 -7.95 32.65 11.38
CA GLU A 5 -8.70 33.77 11.97
C GLU A 5 -10.15 33.81 11.49
N ASN A 6 -10.46 33.34 10.28
CA ASN A 6 -11.83 33.41 9.75
C ASN A 6 -12.77 32.34 10.35
N ILE A 7 -12.23 31.25 10.88
CA ILE A 7 -13.00 30.25 11.67
C ILE A 7 -13.28 30.75 13.10
N SER A 8 -12.61 31.82 13.54
CA SER A 8 -12.73 32.34 14.90
C SER A 8 -13.98 33.22 15.15
N ALA A 9 -14.71 33.59 14.08
CA ALA A 9 -15.87 34.48 14.17
C ALA A 9 -17.19 33.76 14.49
N ASP A 10 -17.34 32.46 14.19
CA ASP A 10 -18.60 31.74 14.39
C ASP A 10 -18.67 30.99 15.73
N HIS A 11 -19.68 31.30 16.53
CA HIS A 11 -19.96 30.61 17.81
C HIS A 11 -20.14 29.10 17.60
N PHE A 12 -20.74 28.70 16.48
CA PHE A 12 -20.92 27.31 16.09
C PHE A 12 -19.59 26.59 15.80
N GLY A 13 -18.65 27.23 15.11
CA GLY A 13 -17.34 26.64 14.80
C GLY A 13 -16.49 26.38 16.05
N ARG A 14 -16.52 27.30 17.03
CA ARG A 14 -15.85 27.12 18.33
C ARG A 14 -16.49 26.01 19.16
N TRP A 15 -17.82 25.90 19.12
CA TRP A 15 -18.54 24.82 19.79
C TRP A 15 -18.22 23.46 19.17
N LEU A 16 -18.26 23.35 17.84
CA LEU A 16 -17.93 22.13 17.11
C LEU A 16 -16.47 21.69 17.36
N TYR A 17 -15.53 22.64 17.33
CA TYR A 17 -14.12 22.36 17.63
C TYR A 17 -13.92 21.87 19.06
N ARG A 18 -14.60 22.47 20.05
CA ARG A 18 -14.55 22.03 21.45
C ARG A 18 -15.13 20.62 21.62
N GLU A 19 -16.24 20.31 20.97
CA GLU A 19 -16.88 18.99 21.07
C GLU A 19 -16.08 17.87 20.37
N ILE A 20 -15.52 18.14 19.19
CA ILE A 20 -14.77 17.14 18.41
C ILE A 20 -13.32 17.01 18.89
N MET A 21 -12.59 18.13 19.05
CA MET A 21 -11.15 18.10 19.34
C MET A 21 -10.81 18.12 20.84
N GLN A 22 -11.53 18.89 21.66
CA GLN A 22 -11.24 18.96 23.10
C GLN A 22 -11.91 17.84 23.90
N LYS A 23 -13.17 17.52 23.60
CA LYS A 23 -13.93 16.47 24.31
C LYS A 23 -13.84 15.08 23.66
N ARG A 24 -13.18 14.94 22.50
CA ARG A 24 -12.99 13.66 21.77
C ARG A 24 -14.30 12.87 21.59
N MET A 25 -15.42 13.57 21.38
CA MET A 25 -16.77 12.98 21.30
C MET A 25 -17.30 12.26 22.57
N ILE A 26 -16.70 12.44 23.75
CA ILE A 26 -17.21 11.93 25.04
C ILE A 26 -18.25 12.88 25.68
N SER A 27 -18.78 13.83 24.92
CA SER A 27 -19.94 14.60 25.37
C SER A 27 -21.24 13.83 25.18
N PRO A 28 -22.31 14.17 25.93
CA PRO A 28 -23.62 13.52 25.77
C PRO A 28 -24.12 13.54 24.31
N LEU A 29 -23.84 14.63 23.58
CA LEU A 29 -24.18 14.74 22.15
C LEU A 29 -23.28 13.88 21.26
N GLY A 30 -21.98 13.78 21.56
CA GLY A 30 -21.06 12.88 20.86
C GLY A 30 -21.41 11.42 21.04
N ILE A 31 -21.78 11.01 22.26
CA ILE A 31 -22.25 9.64 22.55
C ILE A 31 -23.58 9.38 21.85
N ALA A 32 -24.53 10.32 21.86
CA ALA A 32 -25.79 10.19 21.13
C ALA A 32 -25.58 10.04 19.62
N ALA A 33 -24.65 10.80 19.04
CA ALA A 33 -24.28 10.68 17.62
C ALA A 33 -23.64 9.32 17.30
N LEU A 34 -22.71 8.84 18.15
CA LEU A 34 -22.08 7.52 17.98
C LEU A 34 -23.10 6.38 18.11
N LEU A 35 -24.03 6.48 19.06
CA LEU A 35 -25.14 5.53 19.19
C LEU A 35 -26.04 5.54 17.96
N LEU A 36 -26.37 6.72 17.42
CA LEU A 36 -27.18 6.84 16.21
C LEU A 36 -26.46 6.21 15.01
N VAL A 37 -25.17 6.48 14.82
CA VAL A 37 -24.36 5.84 13.77
C VAL A 37 -24.37 4.32 13.95
N SER A 38 -24.13 3.82 15.17
CA SER A 38 -24.16 2.39 15.48
C SER A 38 -25.52 1.75 15.15
N LEU A 39 -26.62 2.41 15.52
CA LEU A 39 -27.98 1.92 15.26
C LEU A 39 -28.30 1.93 13.77
N VAL A 40 -27.92 2.99 13.03
CA VAL A 40 -28.10 3.07 11.57
C VAL A 40 -27.28 1.99 10.87
N THR A 41 -26.02 1.77 11.27
CA THR A 41 -25.19 0.71 10.69
C THR A 41 -25.76 -0.68 10.98
N GLY A 42 -26.30 -0.90 12.19
CA GLY A 42 -26.96 -2.16 12.56
C GLY A 42 -28.27 -2.39 11.80
N PHE A 43 -29.08 -1.35 11.63
CA PHE A 43 -30.32 -1.41 10.85
C PHE A 43 -30.05 -1.69 9.37
N LEU A 44 -29.04 -1.02 8.77
CA LEU A 44 -28.66 -1.28 7.38
C LEU A 44 -28.12 -2.71 7.19
N ALA A 45 -27.34 -3.22 8.15
CA ALA A 45 -26.86 -4.60 8.11
C ALA A 45 -28.00 -5.62 8.21
N ALA A 46 -29.05 -5.32 8.97
CA ALA A 46 -30.22 -6.21 9.12
C ALA A 46 -31.13 -6.27 7.87
N ASN A 47 -31.04 -5.29 6.96
CA ASN A 47 -31.84 -5.23 5.72
C ASN A 47 -31.03 -5.67 4.47
N ASP A 48 -30.07 -6.58 4.63
CA ASP A 48 -29.17 -7.07 3.56
C ASP A 48 -28.31 -5.99 2.86
N LEU A 49 -28.27 -4.76 3.41
CA LEU A 49 -27.45 -3.64 2.91
C LEU A 49 -26.10 -3.56 3.63
N PHE A 50 -25.52 -4.70 4.03
CA PHE A 50 -24.26 -4.76 4.79
C PHE A 50 -23.06 -4.13 4.05
N PHE A 51 -23.12 -4.08 2.71
CA PHE A 51 -22.10 -3.43 1.88
C PHE A 51 -21.99 -1.92 2.15
N VAL A 52 -23.07 -1.24 2.51
CA VAL A 52 -23.09 0.21 2.75
C VAL A 52 -22.23 0.61 3.95
N PRO A 53 -22.44 0.05 5.17
CA PRO A 53 -21.59 0.37 6.31
C PRO A 53 -20.13 -0.10 6.11
N LEU A 54 -19.91 -1.22 5.41
CA LEU A 54 -18.57 -1.69 5.07
C LEU A 54 -17.83 -0.71 4.14
N ALA A 55 -18.51 -0.23 3.09
CA ALA A 55 -17.96 0.76 2.16
C ALA A 55 -17.69 2.11 2.85
N ALA A 56 -18.59 2.55 3.73
CA ALA A 56 -18.40 3.77 4.51
C ALA A 56 -17.18 3.67 5.45
N ALA A 57 -17.00 2.53 6.12
CA ALA A 57 -15.82 2.28 6.96
C ALA A 57 -14.53 2.25 6.13
N ALA A 58 -14.54 1.55 4.99
CA ALA A 58 -13.40 1.51 4.07
C ALA A 58 -13.04 2.90 3.53
N ALA A 59 -14.04 3.72 3.18
CA ALA A 59 -13.83 5.10 2.73
C ALA A 59 -13.19 5.97 3.83
N LEU A 60 -13.65 5.85 5.07
CA LEU A 60 -13.07 6.57 6.21
C LEU A 60 -11.60 6.19 6.42
N ILE A 61 -11.28 4.89 6.38
CA ILE A 61 -9.90 4.40 6.46
C ILE A 61 -9.08 4.96 5.29
N GLY A 62 -9.62 4.94 4.07
CA GLY A 62 -8.98 5.50 2.89
C GLY A 62 -8.63 6.99 3.04
N ILE A 63 -9.55 7.80 3.58
CA ILE A 63 -9.32 9.23 3.83
C ILE A 63 -8.19 9.43 4.83
N VAL A 64 -8.16 8.65 5.91
CA VAL A 64 -7.08 8.71 6.92
C VAL A 64 -5.74 8.31 6.30
N LEU A 65 -5.70 7.27 5.48
CA LEU A 65 -4.49 6.84 4.78
C LEU A 65 -3.97 7.92 3.83
N VAL A 66 -4.84 8.53 3.03
CA VAL A 66 -4.48 9.65 2.14
C VAL A 66 -3.94 10.84 2.94
N TYR A 67 -4.57 11.18 4.06
CA TYR A 67 -4.10 12.23 4.96
C TYR A 67 -2.68 11.93 5.49
N VAL A 68 -2.44 10.71 5.95
CA VAL A 68 -1.11 10.29 6.44
C VAL A 68 -0.08 10.35 5.31
N CYS A 69 -0.42 9.88 4.10
CA CYS A 69 0.49 9.90 2.95
C CYS A 69 0.88 11.32 2.53
N LEU A 70 -0.06 12.27 2.54
CA LEU A 70 0.18 13.65 2.13
C LEU A 70 0.90 14.49 3.20
N PHE A 71 0.46 14.41 4.46
CA PHE A 71 0.92 15.29 5.53
C PHE A 71 2.06 14.71 6.38
N LYS A 72 2.23 13.38 6.37
CA LYS A 72 3.32 12.69 7.09
C LYS A 72 4.01 11.69 6.15
N PRO A 73 4.71 12.16 5.10
CA PRO A 73 5.18 11.31 4.01
C PRO A 73 6.12 10.19 4.45
N LEU A 74 6.92 10.38 5.51
CA LEU A 74 7.74 9.29 6.07
C LEU A 74 6.87 8.15 6.62
N ALA A 75 5.81 8.48 7.38
CA ALA A 75 4.86 7.48 7.87
C ALA A 75 4.04 6.87 6.72
N GLY A 76 3.64 7.70 5.76
CA GLY A 76 3.00 7.27 4.51
C GLY A 76 3.81 6.20 3.80
N PHE A 77 5.13 6.40 3.66
CA PHE A 77 6.03 5.44 3.01
C PHE A 77 6.08 4.08 3.72
N TYR A 78 6.13 4.04 5.05
CA TYR A 78 6.06 2.77 5.80
C TYR A 78 4.69 2.10 5.63
N VAL A 79 3.61 2.87 5.69
CA VAL A 79 2.25 2.37 5.51
C VAL A 79 2.05 1.80 4.10
N THR A 80 2.50 2.49 3.05
CA THR A 80 2.40 1.99 1.67
C THR A 80 3.30 0.78 1.43
N SER A 81 4.47 0.71 2.06
CA SER A 81 5.35 -0.47 2.01
C SER A 81 4.71 -1.69 2.67
N LEU A 82 4.08 -1.50 3.82
CA LEU A 82 3.34 -2.57 4.50
C LEU A 82 2.10 -2.98 3.71
N PHE A 83 1.35 -2.00 3.18
CA PHE A 83 0.19 -2.24 2.35
C PHE A 83 0.55 -3.05 1.09
N ALA A 84 1.72 -2.81 0.48
CA ALA A 84 2.21 -3.57 -0.67
C ALA A 84 2.29 -5.08 -0.41
N VAL A 85 2.69 -5.48 0.81
CA VAL A 85 2.81 -6.88 1.21
C VAL A 85 1.45 -7.55 1.33
N PHE A 86 0.43 -6.81 1.80
CA PHE A 86 -0.90 -7.35 2.06
C PHE A 86 -1.93 -7.04 0.97
N VAL A 87 -1.57 -6.30 -0.09
CA VAL A 87 -2.53 -5.77 -1.06
C VAL A 87 -3.35 -6.86 -1.77
N PHE A 88 -2.80 -8.07 -1.94
CA PHE A 88 -3.46 -9.21 -2.57
C PHE A 88 -4.17 -10.13 -1.57
N TYR A 89 -3.79 -10.09 -0.29
CA TYR A 89 -4.29 -11.01 0.72
C TYR A 89 -5.82 -10.93 0.95
N PRO A 90 -6.49 -9.76 0.88
CA PRO A 90 -7.95 -9.71 0.93
C PRO A 90 -8.63 -10.57 -0.15
N ASN A 91 -8.11 -10.61 -1.38
CA ASN A 91 -8.65 -11.49 -2.44
C ASN A 91 -8.44 -12.96 -2.11
N HIS A 92 -7.33 -13.31 -1.46
CA HIS A 92 -7.08 -14.67 -0.97
C HIS A 92 -8.09 -15.07 0.13
N LEU A 93 -8.45 -14.15 1.03
CA LEU A 93 -9.43 -14.39 2.09
C LEU A 93 -10.87 -14.48 1.58
N ILE A 94 -11.23 -13.65 0.60
CA ILE A 94 -12.54 -13.67 -0.05
C ILE A 94 -12.69 -14.93 -0.94
N GLY A 95 -11.58 -15.53 -1.36
CA GLY A 95 -11.56 -16.73 -2.19
C GLY A 95 -11.87 -16.46 -3.67
N ARG A 96 -11.84 -15.20 -4.11
CA ARG A 96 -12.12 -14.76 -5.49
C ARG A 96 -11.37 -13.45 -5.78
N ASP A 97 -10.95 -13.27 -7.03
CA ASP A 97 -10.28 -12.05 -7.48
C ASP A 97 -11.29 -10.95 -7.83
N LEU A 98 -11.93 -10.38 -6.80
CA LEU A 98 -13.01 -9.39 -6.96
C LEU A 98 -12.54 -7.95 -6.86
N LEU A 99 -11.48 -7.68 -6.07
CA LEU A 99 -11.06 -6.33 -5.75
C LEU A 99 -9.75 -5.99 -6.47
N PRO A 100 -9.74 -5.04 -7.42
CA PRO A 100 -8.51 -4.54 -8.02
C PRO A 100 -7.81 -3.58 -7.03
N LEU A 101 -7.15 -4.13 -6.01
CA LEU A 101 -6.50 -3.37 -4.95
C LEU A 101 -5.12 -2.82 -5.36
N SER A 102 -4.52 -3.35 -6.43
CA SER A 102 -3.22 -2.88 -6.93
C SER A 102 -3.24 -1.39 -7.31
N PRO A 103 -4.20 -0.86 -8.11
CA PRO A 103 -4.31 0.57 -8.37
C PRO A 103 -4.47 1.44 -7.12
N VAL A 104 -5.12 0.93 -6.06
CA VAL A 104 -5.28 1.67 -4.80
C VAL A 104 -3.92 1.93 -4.16
N TRP A 105 -3.06 0.91 -4.12
CA TRP A 105 -1.69 1.05 -3.65
C TRP A 105 -0.87 2.02 -4.53
N GLU A 106 -1.01 1.95 -5.85
CA GLU A 106 -0.34 2.86 -6.79
C GLU A 106 -0.72 4.34 -6.52
N ILE A 107 -2.01 4.62 -6.28
CA ILE A 107 -2.51 5.96 -5.93
C ILE A 107 -1.95 6.44 -4.58
N LEU A 108 -1.93 5.57 -3.56
CA LEU A 108 -1.35 5.92 -2.25
C LEU A 108 0.16 6.22 -2.36
N MET A 109 0.89 5.47 -3.19
CA MET A 109 2.30 5.74 -3.46
C MET A 109 2.48 7.09 -4.16
N LEU A 110 1.61 7.45 -5.11
CA LEU A 110 1.60 8.77 -5.74
C LEU A 110 1.33 9.89 -4.71
N PHE A 111 0.36 9.72 -3.80
CA PHE A 111 0.12 10.69 -2.75
C PHE A 111 1.29 10.82 -1.78
N THR A 112 1.96 9.71 -1.44
CA THR A 112 3.17 9.73 -0.60
C THR A 112 4.30 10.47 -1.31
N PHE A 113 4.49 10.23 -2.60
CA PHE A 113 5.42 10.98 -3.44
C PHE A 113 5.09 12.48 -3.41
N LEU A 114 3.86 12.88 -3.72
CA LEU A 114 3.43 14.28 -3.68
C LEU A 114 3.64 14.91 -2.29
N GLY A 115 3.26 14.19 -1.22
CA GLY A 115 3.47 14.61 0.16
C GLY A 115 4.95 14.85 0.50
N SER A 116 5.85 14.02 -0.05
CA SER A 116 7.30 14.20 0.11
C SER A 116 7.84 15.48 -0.56
N PHE A 117 7.22 15.93 -1.65
CA PHE A 117 7.56 17.18 -2.32
C PHE A 117 6.96 18.39 -1.59
N LEU A 118 5.71 18.27 -1.13
CA LEU A 118 5.01 19.36 -0.43
C LEU A 118 5.65 19.71 0.92
N HIS A 119 6.12 18.71 1.67
CA HIS A 119 6.75 18.91 2.99
C HIS A 119 8.29 18.94 2.92
N GLY A 120 8.87 18.65 1.76
CA GLY A 120 10.31 18.59 1.53
C GLY A 120 10.96 19.96 1.29
N SER A 121 10.95 20.86 2.27
CA SER A 121 11.41 22.25 2.11
C SER A 121 12.90 22.53 2.46
N LYS A 122 13.75 21.56 2.81
CA LYS A 122 15.14 21.89 3.26
C LYS A 122 16.32 21.09 2.69
N GLN A 123 16.11 20.09 1.82
CA GLN A 123 17.21 19.29 1.26
C GLN A 123 17.33 19.31 -0.27
N ILE A 124 16.93 20.44 -0.89
CA ILE A 124 17.14 20.69 -2.34
C ILE A 124 18.64 20.83 -2.70
N GLY A 125 19.56 20.69 -1.74
CA GLY A 125 21.02 20.66 -2.01
C GLY A 125 21.55 19.36 -2.63
N ASN A 126 20.80 18.25 -2.62
CA ASN A 126 21.31 16.93 -3.03
C ASN A 126 20.60 16.30 -4.25
N SER A 127 19.63 16.97 -4.88
CA SER A 127 18.90 16.44 -6.05
C SER A 127 19.83 16.10 -7.22
N GLY A 128 20.92 16.87 -7.40
CA GLY A 128 21.94 16.58 -8.41
C GLY A 128 22.76 15.30 -8.12
N ARG A 129 22.83 14.85 -6.86
CA ARG A 129 23.50 13.58 -6.50
C ARG A 129 22.65 12.35 -6.76
N LEU A 130 21.32 12.48 -6.73
CA LEU A 130 20.41 11.36 -6.99
C LEU A 130 20.73 10.74 -8.36
N LEU A 131 20.83 11.56 -9.41
CA LEU A 131 21.10 11.13 -10.79
C LEU A 131 22.48 10.50 -10.97
N ASN A 132 23.44 10.82 -10.10
CA ASN A 132 24.83 10.33 -10.19
C ASN A 132 25.05 9.00 -9.45
N THR A 133 24.04 8.45 -8.78
CA THR A 133 24.16 7.12 -8.19
C THR A 133 24.10 6.04 -9.26
N MET A 134 24.89 4.97 -9.11
CA MET A 134 24.89 3.84 -10.06
C MET A 134 23.48 3.25 -10.23
N VAL A 135 22.69 3.21 -9.15
CA VAL A 135 21.30 2.79 -9.17
C VAL A 135 20.49 3.70 -10.10
N SER A 136 20.52 5.02 -9.91
CA SER A 136 19.79 5.94 -10.79
C SER A 136 20.21 5.86 -12.26
N ILE A 137 21.49 5.63 -12.56
CA ILE A 137 21.97 5.47 -13.94
C ILE A 137 21.35 4.22 -14.58
N VAL A 138 21.37 3.08 -13.88
CA VAL A 138 20.74 1.84 -14.36
C VAL A 138 19.24 2.03 -14.56
N LEU A 139 18.59 2.68 -13.60
CA LEU A 139 17.17 3.01 -13.64
C LEU A 139 16.81 3.92 -14.82
N MET A 140 17.62 4.95 -15.09
CA MET A 140 17.46 5.82 -16.26
C MET A 140 17.67 5.04 -17.57
N GLY A 141 18.69 4.19 -17.63
CA GLY A 141 18.96 3.34 -18.80
C GLY A 141 17.78 2.42 -19.13
N TYR A 142 17.19 1.77 -18.12
CA TYR A 142 16.01 0.94 -18.33
C TYR A 142 14.77 1.77 -18.69
N THR A 143 14.62 2.98 -18.14
CA THR A 143 13.54 3.90 -18.54
C THR A 143 13.67 4.29 -20.01
N PHE A 144 14.88 4.60 -20.47
CA PHE A 144 15.14 4.89 -21.88
C PHE A 144 14.84 3.67 -22.77
N TYR A 145 15.24 2.47 -22.33
CA TYR A 145 14.89 1.22 -23.01
C TYR A 145 13.38 1.03 -23.13
N LEU A 146 12.60 1.27 -22.07
CA LEU A 146 11.14 1.17 -22.12
C LEU A 146 10.51 2.19 -23.07
N ILE A 147 11.04 3.42 -23.12
CA ILE A 147 10.59 4.45 -24.06
C ILE A 147 10.92 4.03 -25.50
N ALA A 148 12.13 3.50 -25.75
CA ALA A 148 12.52 3.00 -27.06
C ALA A 148 11.65 1.83 -27.52
N GLN A 149 11.21 0.97 -26.61
CA GLN A 149 10.29 -0.14 -26.90
C GLN A 149 8.94 0.31 -27.45
N VAL A 150 8.49 1.55 -27.20
CA VAL A 150 7.26 2.09 -27.81
C VAL A 150 7.33 2.08 -29.34
N PHE A 151 8.53 2.29 -29.89
CA PHE A 151 8.76 2.35 -31.33
C PHE A 151 9.12 1.00 -31.94
N ASN A 152 9.18 -0.07 -31.14
CA ASN A 152 9.53 -1.39 -31.64
C ASN A 152 8.34 -2.01 -32.39
N PRO A 153 8.45 -2.27 -33.71
CA PRO A 153 7.36 -2.82 -34.52
C PRO A 153 6.99 -4.26 -34.13
N ASN A 154 7.81 -4.94 -33.34
CA ASN A 154 7.54 -6.29 -32.84
C ASN A 154 6.77 -6.32 -31.51
N VAL A 155 6.39 -5.17 -30.94
CA VAL A 155 5.55 -5.16 -29.73
C VAL A 155 4.16 -5.69 -30.10
N PRO A 156 3.71 -6.80 -29.49
CA PRO A 156 2.49 -7.48 -29.93
C PRO A 156 1.25 -6.59 -29.87
N ASN A 157 1.10 -5.82 -28.79
CA ASN A 157 0.01 -4.86 -28.55
C ASN A 157 0.46 -3.78 -27.55
N LEU A 158 0.10 -2.51 -27.80
CA LEU A 158 0.36 -1.40 -26.85
C LEU A 158 -0.39 -1.57 -25.53
N ASP A 159 -1.55 -2.24 -25.55
CA ASP A 159 -2.35 -2.53 -24.35
C ASP A 159 -1.64 -3.46 -23.36
N ALA A 160 -0.79 -4.37 -23.84
CA ALA A 160 0.03 -5.23 -22.99
C ALA A 160 1.28 -4.51 -22.48
N TRP A 161 1.75 -3.49 -23.19
CA TRP A 161 2.93 -2.70 -22.83
C TRP A 161 2.61 -1.69 -21.70
N PHE A 162 1.46 -1.02 -21.75
CA PHE A 162 1.11 0.05 -20.81
C PHE A 162 1.11 -0.38 -19.33
N PRO A 163 0.55 -1.54 -18.92
CA PRO A 163 0.62 -2.00 -17.53
C PRO A 163 2.06 -2.21 -17.03
N SER A 164 2.97 -2.62 -17.92
CA SER A 164 4.38 -2.81 -17.57
C SER A 164 5.07 -1.48 -17.27
N VAL A 165 4.81 -0.47 -18.11
CA VAL A 165 5.32 0.90 -17.89
C VAL A 165 4.71 1.55 -16.67
N ARG A 166 3.40 1.36 -16.44
CA ARG A 166 2.73 1.84 -15.24
C ARG A 166 3.43 1.31 -13.98
N ARG A 167 3.66 -0.01 -13.90
CA ARG A 167 4.38 -0.63 -12.77
C ARG A 167 5.80 -0.08 -12.62
N TRP A 168 6.50 0.14 -13.73
CA TRP A 168 7.82 0.77 -13.72
C TRP A 168 7.81 2.20 -13.18
N LEU A 169 6.83 3.02 -13.58
CA LEU A 169 6.68 4.38 -13.06
C LEU A 169 6.45 4.38 -11.56
N VAL A 170 5.61 3.47 -11.04
CA VAL A 170 5.39 3.38 -9.59
C VAL A 170 6.67 2.96 -8.85
N PHE A 171 7.45 2.04 -9.41
CA PHE A 171 8.76 1.68 -8.87
C PHE A 171 9.73 2.89 -8.82
N MET A 172 9.73 3.73 -9.86
CA MET A 172 10.49 4.99 -9.85
C MET A 172 10.02 5.97 -8.78
N LEU A 173 8.70 6.15 -8.64
CA LEU A 173 8.13 6.99 -7.59
C LEU A 173 8.55 6.50 -6.21
N MET A 174 8.53 5.18 -5.97
CA MET A 174 8.99 4.58 -4.72
C MET A 174 10.47 4.88 -4.48
N TYR A 175 11.33 4.66 -5.48
CA TYR A 175 12.77 4.91 -5.36
C TYR A 175 13.08 6.37 -5.02
N VAL A 176 12.51 7.32 -5.76
CA VAL A 176 12.71 8.76 -5.53
C VAL A 176 12.17 9.17 -4.16
N THR A 177 11.01 8.64 -3.77
CA THR A 177 10.42 8.91 -2.45
C THR A 177 11.29 8.39 -1.32
N ALA A 178 11.80 7.16 -1.43
CA ALA A 178 12.69 6.55 -0.45
C ALA A 178 13.99 7.37 -0.30
N TYR A 179 14.62 7.75 -1.41
CA TYR A 179 15.84 8.56 -1.41
C TYR A 179 15.64 9.93 -0.73
N ARG A 180 14.47 10.55 -0.89
CA ARG A 180 14.18 11.86 -0.27
C ARG A 180 13.81 11.76 1.20
N LEU A 181 13.12 10.70 1.62
CA LEU A 181 12.59 10.57 2.98
C LEU A 181 13.58 9.92 3.96
N ILE A 182 14.41 9.01 3.46
CA ILE A 182 15.40 8.25 4.23
C ILE A 182 16.77 8.91 4.04
N ASP A 183 16.96 10.04 4.70
CA ASP A 183 18.17 10.89 4.59
C ASP A 183 19.20 10.68 5.70
N SER A 184 18.88 9.88 6.72
CA SER A 184 19.72 9.68 7.90
C SER A 184 20.04 8.20 8.14
N PRO A 185 21.23 7.86 8.67
CA PRO A 185 21.61 6.48 8.94
C PRO A 185 20.69 5.82 9.98
N GLU A 186 20.10 6.60 10.90
CA GLU A 186 19.11 6.12 11.86
C GLU A 186 17.82 5.70 11.14
N LYS A 187 17.34 6.51 10.18
CA LYS A 187 16.17 6.17 9.37
C LYS A 187 16.43 4.95 8.49
N VAL A 188 17.62 4.82 7.91
CA VAL A 188 18.02 3.62 7.16
C VAL A 188 17.99 2.39 8.07
N ARG A 189 18.62 2.45 9.25
CA ARG A 189 18.64 1.34 10.21
C ARG A 189 17.23 0.96 10.67
N PHE A 190 16.36 1.94 10.89
CA PHE A 190 14.96 1.69 11.23
C PHE A 190 14.22 1.01 10.07
N PHE A 191 14.38 1.50 8.83
CA PHE A 191 13.77 0.87 7.65
C PHE A 191 14.24 -0.57 7.45
N VAL A 192 15.54 -0.84 7.61
CA VAL A 192 16.09 -2.19 7.54
C VAL A 192 15.46 -3.10 8.60
N ARG A 193 15.37 -2.66 9.85
CA ARG A 193 14.70 -3.44 10.91
C ARG A 193 13.23 -3.70 10.58
N PHE A 194 12.51 -2.67 10.14
CA PHE A 194 11.12 -2.79 9.70
C PHE A 194 10.97 -3.81 8.55
N TRP A 195 11.85 -3.74 7.55
CA TRP A 195 11.82 -4.61 6.38
C TRP A 195 12.17 -6.06 6.73
N VAL A 196 13.16 -6.29 7.59
CA VAL A 196 13.51 -7.62 8.10
C VAL A 196 12.37 -8.23 8.91
N LEU A 197 11.71 -7.45 9.78
CA LEU A 197 10.54 -7.93 10.52
C LEU A 197 9.38 -8.28 9.57
N THR A 198 9.17 -7.47 8.54
CA THR A 198 8.14 -7.73 7.53
C THR A 198 8.46 -9.00 6.72
N ALA A 199 9.71 -9.17 6.31
CA ALA A 199 10.18 -10.38 5.64
C ALA A 199 10.05 -11.63 6.53
N LEU A 200 10.32 -11.50 7.83
CA LEU A 200 10.14 -12.58 8.79
C LEU A 200 8.66 -12.99 8.89
N MET A 201 7.72 -12.04 8.93
CA MET A 201 6.29 -12.34 8.90
C MET A 201 5.89 -13.10 7.62
N ILE A 202 6.38 -12.64 6.46
CA ILE A 202 6.16 -13.31 5.17
C ILE A 202 6.71 -14.74 5.21
N ALA A 203 7.94 -14.93 5.68
CA ALA A 203 8.58 -16.24 5.77
C ALA A 203 7.84 -17.16 6.75
N ALA A 204 7.47 -16.67 7.93
CA ALA A 204 6.74 -17.45 8.94
C ALA A 204 5.41 -17.98 8.41
N TYR A 205 4.64 -17.14 7.71
CA TYR A 205 3.39 -17.58 7.10
C TYR A 205 3.62 -18.51 5.89
N GLY A 206 4.69 -18.32 5.12
CA GLY A 206 5.09 -19.27 4.08
C GLY A 206 5.46 -20.65 4.64
N CYS A 207 6.18 -20.70 5.77
CA CYS A 207 6.45 -21.94 6.50
C CYS A 207 5.17 -22.58 7.03
N TYR A 208 4.23 -21.78 7.55
CA TYR A 208 2.91 -22.28 7.93
C TYR A 208 2.19 -22.93 6.74
N GLN A 209 2.14 -22.27 5.58
CA GLN A 209 1.53 -22.82 4.37
C GLN A 209 2.23 -24.10 3.86
N GLN A 210 3.51 -24.29 4.18
CA GLN A 210 4.27 -25.51 3.86
C GLN A 210 3.91 -26.68 4.77
N TRP A 211 3.82 -26.46 6.07
CA TRP A 211 3.62 -27.55 7.05
C TRP A 211 2.16 -27.86 7.33
N PHE A 212 1.32 -26.84 7.40
CA PHE A 212 -0.11 -26.99 7.73
C PHE A 212 -1.02 -26.96 6.50
N GLY A 213 -0.45 -26.64 5.32
CA GLY A 213 -1.21 -26.49 4.09
C GLY A 213 -1.82 -25.10 3.93
N LEU A 214 -2.57 -24.91 2.84
CA LEU A 214 -3.26 -23.66 2.54
C LEU A 214 -4.58 -23.58 3.30
N LEU A 215 -5.00 -22.38 3.66
CA LEU A 215 -6.33 -22.16 4.21
C LEU A 215 -7.40 -22.53 3.17
N PRO A 216 -8.60 -22.97 3.58
CA PRO A 216 -9.67 -23.28 2.63
C PRO A 216 -10.02 -22.10 1.71
N MET A 217 -9.95 -20.87 2.23
CA MET A 217 -10.18 -19.64 1.48
C MET A 217 -9.11 -19.41 0.40
N GLU A 218 -7.85 -19.65 0.73
CA GLU A 218 -6.74 -19.56 -0.22
C GLU A 218 -6.84 -20.64 -1.29
N MET A 219 -7.24 -21.85 -0.92
CA MET A 219 -7.51 -22.92 -1.89
C MET A 219 -8.66 -22.54 -2.82
N ASN A 220 -9.74 -21.96 -2.29
CA ASN A 220 -10.85 -21.48 -3.11
C ASN A 220 -10.42 -20.38 -4.07
N TRP A 221 -9.54 -19.47 -3.63
CA TRP A 221 -8.95 -18.46 -4.52
C TRP A 221 -8.17 -19.10 -5.67
N ILE A 222 -7.33 -20.11 -5.40
CA ILE A 222 -6.60 -20.86 -6.44
C ILE A 222 -7.56 -21.55 -7.41
N MET A 223 -8.63 -22.15 -6.89
CA MET A 223 -9.62 -22.86 -7.70
C MET A 223 -10.61 -21.94 -8.42
N SER A 224 -10.65 -20.65 -8.06
CA SER A 224 -11.60 -19.69 -8.66
C SER A 224 -11.27 -19.33 -10.10
N THR A 225 -9.99 -19.40 -10.47
CA THR A 225 -9.50 -19.08 -11.81
C THR A 225 -9.06 -20.36 -12.53
N PRO A 226 -9.63 -20.69 -13.71
CA PRO A 226 -9.23 -21.86 -14.47
C PRO A 226 -7.72 -21.85 -14.77
N GLY A 227 -7.04 -22.99 -14.54
CA GLY A 227 -5.61 -23.15 -14.80
C GLY A 227 -4.67 -22.62 -13.70
N SER A 228 -5.15 -21.84 -12.72
CA SER A 228 -4.31 -21.35 -11.63
C SER A 228 -3.75 -22.48 -10.76
N TYR A 229 -4.54 -23.53 -10.51
CA TYR A 229 -4.08 -24.70 -9.77
C TYR A 229 -2.92 -25.42 -10.48
N GLU A 230 -3.01 -25.63 -11.80
CA GLU A 230 -1.98 -26.33 -12.59
C GLU A 230 -0.65 -25.56 -12.61
N LEU A 231 -0.72 -24.23 -12.65
CA LEU A 231 0.48 -23.37 -12.59
C LEU A 231 1.15 -23.42 -11.22
N LEU A 232 0.35 -23.51 -10.15
CA LEU A 232 0.83 -23.50 -8.76
C LEU A 232 1.27 -24.88 -8.28
N PHE A 233 0.68 -25.96 -8.79
CA PHE A 233 1.03 -27.32 -8.44
C PHE A 233 2.20 -27.81 -9.30
N GLN A 234 3.39 -27.87 -8.70
CA GLN A 234 4.62 -28.29 -9.38
C GLN A 234 5.40 -29.27 -8.51
N GLY A 235 5.91 -30.35 -9.11
CA GLY A 235 6.75 -31.32 -8.39
C GLY A 235 6.06 -32.02 -7.22
N GLY A 236 4.75 -32.26 -7.31
CA GLY A 236 3.96 -32.91 -6.26
C GLY A 236 3.59 -32.03 -5.07
N GLN A 237 3.90 -30.73 -5.13
CA GLN A 237 3.55 -29.77 -4.07
C GLN A 237 2.95 -28.49 -4.66
N ILE A 238 2.07 -27.85 -3.90
CA ILE A 238 1.57 -26.51 -4.24
C ILE A 238 2.62 -25.48 -3.82
N ARG A 239 3.05 -24.64 -4.76
CA ARG A 239 3.99 -23.54 -4.49
C ARG A 239 3.36 -22.49 -3.58
N LYS A 240 4.14 -22.01 -2.59
CA LYS A 240 3.67 -21.11 -1.53
C LYS A 240 3.87 -19.65 -1.92
N PHE A 241 2.94 -18.80 -1.52
CA PHE A 241 2.95 -17.36 -1.84
C PHE A 241 2.87 -16.47 -0.60
N SER A 242 2.58 -17.03 0.58
CA SER A 242 2.41 -16.28 1.83
C SER A 242 1.36 -15.16 1.67
N PHE A 243 1.68 -13.93 2.08
CA PHE A 243 0.81 -12.76 1.90
C PHE A 243 0.91 -12.11 0.50
N LEU A 244 1.88 -12.54 -0.33
CA LEU A 244 2.24 -11.91 -1.60
C LEU A 244 1.35 -12.41 -2.75
N SER A 245 1.40 -11.74 -3.90
CA SER A 245 0.55 -12.02 -5.07
C SER A 245 0.66 -13.44 -5.62
N ASP A 246 1.86 -14.00 -5.61
CA ASP A 246 2.16 -15.25 -6.30
C ASP A 246 3.47 -15.88 -5.77
N PRO A 247 3.70 -17.18 -6.02
CA PRO A 247 4.89 -17.85 -5.52
C PRO A 247 6.21 -17.39 -6.13
N ALA A 248 6.22 -16.77 -7.31
CA ALA A 248 7.44 -16.22 -7.88
C ALA A 248 7.87 -14.97 -7.11
N THR A 249 6.91 -14.08 -6.81
CA THR A 249 7.13 -12.91 -5.94
C THR A 249 7.58 -13.33 -4.53
N PHE A 250 6.98 -14.37 -3.95
CA PHE A 250 7.44 -14.92 -2.67
C PHE A 250 8.85 -15.50 -2.72
N GLY A 251 9.19 -16.24 -3.78
CA GLY A 251 10.52 -16.79 -3.98
C GLY A 251 11.58 -15.70 -4.12
N MET A 252 11.33 -14.69 -4.95
CA MET A 252 12.23 -13.55 -5.14
C MET A 252 12.44 -12.78 -3.83
N GLN A 253 11.36 -12.45 -3.12
CA GLN A 253 11.42 -11.72 -1.86
C GLN A 253 12.18 -12.52 -0.79
N SER A 254 11.82 -13.80 -0.58
CA SER A 254 12.44 -14.64 0.45
C SER A 254 13.90 -14.91 0.14
N GLY A 255 14.25 -15.17 -1.13
CA GLY A 255 15.63 -15.37 -1.56
C GLY A 255 16.48 -14.12 -1.39
N ALA A 256 15.98 -12.96 -1.83
CA ALA A 256 16.68 -11.70 -1.65
C ALA A 256 16.91 -11.36 -0.17
N MET A 257 15.89 -11.58 0.68
CA MET A 257 15.98 -11.32 2.11
C MET A 257 16.92 -12.28 2.84
N ALA A 258 16.95 -13.56 2.45
CA ALA A 258 17.88 -14.53 3.01
C ALA A 258 19.34 -14.10 2.79
N VAL A 259 19.68 -13.68 1.57
CA VAL A 259 21.02 -13.15 1.25
C VAL A 259 21.29 -11.86 2.01
N PHE A 260 20.32 -10.93 2.03
CA PHE A 260 20.47 -9.65 2.71
C PHE A 260 20.71 -9.78 4.22
N THR A 261 20.08 -10.76 4.89
CA THR A 261 20.26 -10.98 6.33
C THR A 261 21.48 -11.85 6.69
N ALA A 262 22.05 -12.56 5.71
CA ALA A 262 23.22 -13.40 5.92
C ALA A 262 24.55 -12.62 5.92
N VAL A 263 24.54 -11.41 5.36
CA VAL A 263 25.68 -10.47 5.30
C VAL A 263 25.61 -9.50 6.47
#